data_AF-F0QUJ4-F1
#
_entry.id   AF-F0QUJ4-F1
#
_cell.length_a   1.000
_cell.length_b   1.000
_cell.length_c   1.000
_cell.angle_alpha   90.00
_cell.angle_beta   90.00
_cell.angle_gamma   90.00
#
_symmetry.space_group_name_H-M   'P 1'
#
loop_
_entity.id
_entity.type
_entity.pdbx_description
1 polymer ?
#
loop_
_entity_poly.entity_id
_entity_poly.type
_entity_poly.pdbx_seq_one_letter_code
_entity_poly.pdbx_strand_id
1 'polypeptide(L)' 'MVNRLGGNVGEDVRDFVSSNRRELIILEDSRSLGQYGIPSIDRDRAEIAVKTTEAVVDLVRRLWSL' A
#
# COMPACT_ATOMS: atom_id res chain seq x y z
N MET A 1 -28.11 -5.35 -12.81
CA MET A 1 -26.98 -6.28 -12.60
C MET A 1 -26.50 -6.07 -11.18
N VAL A 2 -26.85 -6.99 -10.27
CA VAL A 2 -26.59 -6.86 -8.82
C VAL A 2 -25.16 -7.33 -8.55
N ASN A 3 -24.33 -6.47 -7.98
CA ASN A 3 -22.96 -6.77 -7.59
C ASN A 3 -22.98 -7.83 -6.47
N ARG A 4 -22.49 -9.04 -6.77
CA ARG A 4 -22.38 -10.18 -5.83
C ARG A 4 -20.93 -10.34 -5.35
N LEU A 5 -20.39 -9.31 -4.72
CA LEU A 5 -19.19 -9.42 -3.88
C LEU A 5 -19.60 -8.95 -2.49
N GLY A 6 -19.79 -9.90 -1.59
CA GLY A 6 -20.16 -9.65 -0.19
C GLY A 6 -19.00 -9.05 0.59
N GLY A 7 -19.29 -8.10 1.48
CA GLY A 7 -18.30 -7.38 2.28
C GLY A 7 -17.78 -6.13 1.59
N ASN A 8 -17.73 -5.02 2.32
CA ASN A 8 -17.52 -3.68 1.77
C ASN A 8 -16.05 -3.45 1.36
N VAL A 9 -15.59 -4.11 0.28
CA VAL A 9 -14.22 -4.00 -0.27
C VAL A 9 -13.76 -2.54 -0.37
N GLY A 10 -14.66 -1.63 -0.73
CA GLY A 10 -14.36 -0.21 -0.80
C GLY A 10 -14.12 0.46 0.56
N GLU A 11 -14.79 0.01 1.62
CA GLU A 11 -14.57 0.46 3.00
C GLU A 11 -13.25 -0.10 3.55
N ASP A 12 -12.97 -1.40 3.35
CA ASP A 12 -11.69 -2.00 3.77
C ASP A 12 -10.49 -1.30 3.12
N VAL A 13 -10.59 -0.96 1.83
CA VAL A 13 -9.55 -0.18 1.13
C VAL A 13 -9.48 1.25 1.69
N ARG A 14 -10.63 1.90 1.95
CA ARG A 14 -10.67 3.27 2.48
C ARG A 14 -10.05 3.34 3.88
N ASP A 15 -10.36 2.38 4.73
CA ASP A 15 -9.84 2.29 6.10
C ASP A 15 -8.35 1.96 6.13
N PHE A 16 -7.91 1.09 5.22
CA PHE A 16 -6.48 0.85 5.03
C PHE A 16 -5.74 2.11 4.61
N VAL A 17 -6.25 2.82 3.58
CA VAL A 17 -5.60 4.04 3.06
C VAL A 17 -5.60 5.16 4.11
N SER A 18 -6.69 5.33 4.85
CA SER A 18 -6.78 6.35 5.90
C SER A 18 -5.79 6.08 7.04
N SER A 19 -5.65 4.82 7.43
CA SER A 19 -4.76 4.39 8.54
C SER A 19 -3.28 4.38 8.16
N ASN A 20 -2.94 4.22 6.88
CA ASN A 20 -1.56 4.08 6.39
C ASN A 20 -1.12 5.22 5.45
N ARG A 21 -1.81 6.36 5.49
CA ARG A 21 -1.64 7.44 4.51
C ARG A 21 -0.19 7.92 4.40
N ARG A 22 0.50 8.09 5.53
CA ARG A 22 1.87 8.61 5.58
C ARG A 22 2.85 7.61 4.96
N GLU A 23 2.70 6.35 5.32
CA GLU A 23 3.50 5.22 4.87
C GLU A 23 3.34 5.02 3.36
N LEU A 24 2.11 5.13 2.84
CA LEU A 24 1.81 5.06 1.41
C LEU A 24 2.47 6.20 0.61
N ILE A 25 2.54 7.41 1.17
CA ILE A 25 3.28 8.53 0.56
C ILE A 25 4.77 8.22 0.51
N ILE A 26 5.34 7.69 1.60
CA ILE A 26 6.76 7.32 1.65
C ILE A 26 7.07 6.22 0.63
N LEU A 27 6.18 5.23 0.47
CA LEU A 27 6.30 4.19 -0.54
C LEU A 27 6.32 4.76 -1.96
N GLU A 28 5.40 5.66 -2.28
CA GLU A 28 5.31 6.29 -3.61
C GLU A 28 6.52 7.20 -3.92
N ASP A 29 6.98 7.96 -2.93
CA ASP A 29 8.21 8.75 -3.02
C ASP A 29 9.42 7.84 -3.28
N SER A 30 9.52 6.74 -2.52
CA SER A 30 10.62 5.76 -2.63
C SER A 30 10.63 5.10 -4.01
N ARG A 31 9.45 4.73 -4.54
CA ARG A 31 9.30 4.23 -5.92
C ARG A 31 9.84 5.25 -6.93
N SER A 32 9.45 6.51 -6.78
CA SER A 32 9.86 7.59 -7.69
C SER A 32 11.38 7.80 -7.65
N LEU A 33 11.98 7.92 -6.45
CA LEU A 33 13.42 8.11 -6.29
C LEU A 33 14.24 6.95 -6.85
N GLY A 34 13.82 5.71 -6.59
CA GLY A 34 14.48 4.50 -7.09
C GLY A 34 14.42 4.37 -8.63
N GLN A 35 13.32 4.77 -9.25
CA GLN A 35 13.16 4.72 -10.72
C GLN A 35 14.05 5.72 -11.47
N TYR A 36 14.33 6.88 -10.87
CA TYR A 36 15.10 7.94 -11.52
C TYR A 36 16.58 7.96 -11.12
N GLY A 37 17.06 6.95 -10.37
CA GLY A 37 18.47 6.84 -10.00
C GLY A 37 18.98 7.98 -9.11
N ILE A 38 18.08 8.65 -8.38
CA ILE A 38 18.42 9.75 -7.47
C ILE A 38 19.09 9.16 -6.22
N PRO A 39 20.15 9.75 -5.66
CA PRO A 39 20.94 9.12 -4.60
C PRO A 39 20.14 8.82 -3.34
N SER A 40 20.29 7.56 -2.92
CA SER A 40 19.99 6.90 -1.64
C SER A 40 18.70 7.30 -0.92
N ILE A 41 17.71 6.40 -1.04
CA ILE A 41 16.72 6.19 0.02
C ILE A 41 17.50 5.73 1.26
N ASP A 42 17.33 6.41 2.39
CA ASP A 42 17.94 5.99 3.66
C ASP A 42 17.31 4.68 4.17
N ARG A 43 17.96 4.06 5.15
CA ARG A 43 17.53 2.78 5.71
C ARG A 43 16.10 2.82 6.25
N ASP A 44 15.72 3.92 6.91
CA ASP A 44 14.43 4.05 7.57
C ASP A 44 13.31 4.15 6.52
N ARG A 45 13.50 4.96 5.48
CA ARG A 45 12.56 5.05 4.35
C ARG A 45 12.45 3.73 3.61
N ALA A 46 13.56 3.01 3.41
CA ALA A 46 13.55 1.70 2.78
C ALA A 46 12.78 0.67 3.62
N GLU A 47 12.98 0.67 4.94
CA GLU A 47 12.26 -0.21 5.87
C GLU A 47 10.75 0.09 5.88
N ILE A 48 10.37 1.37 5.91
CA ILE A 48 8.97 1.78 5.80
C ILE A 48 8.39 1.28 4.48
N ALA A 49 9.06 1.55 3.34
CA ALA A 49 8.56 1.15 2.02
C ALA A 49 8.34 -0.37 1.91
N VAL A 50 9.27 -1.19 2.43
CA VAL A 50 9.12 -2.66 2.42
C VAL A 50 7.91 -3.08 3.26
N LYS A 51 7.81 -2.62 4.51
CA LYS A 51 6.70 -2.97 5.40
C LYS A 51 5.35 -2.52 4.86
N THR A 52 5.28 -1.33 4.26
CA THR A 52 4.05 -0.83 3.62
C THR A 52 3.67 -1.69 2.42
N THR A 53 4.64 -2.12 1.62
CA THR A 53 4.40 -3.00 0.48
C THR A 53 3.82 -4.35 0.91
N GLU A 54 4.37 -4.95 1.97
CA GLU A 54 3.85 -6.19 2.56
C GLU A 54 2.39 -6.02 3.01
N ALA A 55 2.09 -4.93 3.71
CA ALA A 55 0.73 -4.62 4.16
C ALA A 55 -0.26 -4.43 3.00
N VAL A 56 0.16 -3.81 1.89
CA VAL A 56 -0.65 -3.69 0.66
C VAL A 56 -0.90 -5.07 0.05
N VAL A 57 0.12 -5.91 -0.07
CA VAL A 57 -0.01 -7.27 -0.60
C VAL A 57 -0.97 -8.10 0.25
N ASP A 58 -0.90 -7.98 1.58
CA ASP A 58 -1.80 -8.70 2.48
C ASP A 58 -3.23 -8.18 2.43
N LEU A 59 -3.45 -6.86 2.24
CA LEU A 59 -4.78 -6.34 1.93
C LEU A 59 -5.32 -6.98 0.65
N VAL A 60 -4.56 -6.95 -0.44
CA VAL A 60 -4.98 -7.51 -1.74
C VAL A 60 -5.28 -9.01 -1.63
N ARG A 61 -4.43 -9.78 -0.93
CA ARG A 61 -4.68 -11.21 -0.67
C ARG A 61 -5.98 -11.45 0.07
N ARG A 62 -6.28 -10.67 1.12
CA ARG A 62 -7.54 -10.78 1.86
C ARG A 62 -8.73 -10.47 0.96
N LEU A 63 -8.65 -9.40 0.17
CA LEU A 63 -9.73 -8.99 -0.75
C LEU A 63 -10.00 -10.01 -1.87
N TRP A 64 -8.98 -10.71 -2.34
CA TRP A 64 -9.10 -11.75 -3.39
C TRP A 64 -9.41 -13.16 -2.86
N SER A 65 -9.33 -13.36 -1.55
CA SER A 65 -9.73 -14.62 -0.90
C SER A 65 -11.20 -14.61 -0.44
N LEU A 66 -11.92 -13.50 -0.70
CA LEU A 66 -13.37 -13.35 -0.58
C LEU A 66 -14.08 -13.95 -1.81
#